data_AF-A0A7W0KQA1-F1
#
_entry.id   AF-A0A7W0KQA1-F1
#
_cell.length_a   1.000
_cell.length_b   1.000
_cell.length_c   1.000
_cell.angle_alpha   90.00
_cell.angle_beta   90.00
_cell.angle_gamma   90.00
#
_symmetry.space_group_name_H-M   'P 1'
#
loop_
_entity.id
_entity.type
_entity.pdbx_description
1 polymer ?
#
loop_
_entity_poly.entity_id
_entity_poly.type
_entity_poly.pdbx_seq_one_letter_code
_entity_poly.pdbx_strand_id
1 'polypeptide(L)'
;DVHYRSGTRFPEGATIALTEPDGTPITLEIETLGFVALNAGTGYGGGSWSHGRWMGRDWVEGVDIDLNDPEVAAMIPFGLLDHVARATVGDTVGWGLFELGTFGRHDPSGFADYASVAP
;
A
#
# COMPACT_ATOMS: atom_id res chain seq x y z
N ASP A 1 4.61 -5.54 11.84
CA ASP A 1 3.25 -6.06 11.85
C ASP A 1 2.36 -5.10 11.10
N VAL A 2 1.48 -5.57 10.23
CA VAL A 2 0.57 -4.70 9.46
C VAL A 2 -0.84 -5.00 9.92
N HIS A 3 -1.56 -3.94 10.29
CA HIS A 3 -2.93 -4.03 10.76
C HIS A 3 -3.85 -3.86 9.55
N TYR A 4 -4.57 -4.91 9.20
CA TYR A 4 -5.50 -4.89 8.08
C TYR A 4 -6.94 -4.75 8.58
N ARG A 5 -7.77 -4.07 7.79
CA ARG A 5 -9.21 -4.09 8.00
C ARG A 5 -9.73 -5.51 7.79
N SER A 6 -10.39 -6.05 8.81
CA SER A 6 -11.06 -7.36 8.76
C SER A 6 -11.93 -7.50 7.51
N GLY A 7 -11.89 -8.68 6.88
CA GLY A 7 -12.58 -8.97 5.63
C GLY A 7 -11.94 -8.37 4.39
N THR A 8 -10.78 -7.70 4.50
CA THR A 8 -10.07 -7.11 3.36
C THR A 8 -8.56 -7.39 3.41
N ARG A 9 -7.83 -6.88 2.42
CA ARG A 9 -6.37 -6.73 2.44
C ARG A 9 -5.92 -5.27 2.59
N PHE A 10 -6.84 -4.40 2.98
CA PHE A 10 -6.60 -2.97 3.10
C PHE A 10 -5.85 -2.68 4.40
N PRO A 11 -4.62 -2.13 4.37
CA PRO A 11 -3.88 -1.81 5.57
C PRO A 11 -4.46 -0.54 6.22
N GLU A 12 -4.71 -0.58 7.52
CA GLU A 12 -5.13 0.58 8.31
C GLU A 12 -3.93 1.20 9.06
N GLY A 13 -2.86 0.42 9.25
CA GLY A 13 -1.64 0.86 9.88
C GLY A 13 -0.59 -0.24 9.96
N ALA A 14 0.53 0.05 10.62
CA ALA A 14 1.59 -0.92 10.86
C ALA A 14 2.42 -0.56 12.09
N THR A 15 2.86 -1.58 12.82
CA THR A 15 3.89 -1.47 13.86
C THR A 15 5.21 -2.00 13.30
N ILE A 16 6.23 -1.16 13.22
CA ILE A 16 7.56 -1.52 12.70
C ILE A 16 8.57 -1.49 13.85
N ALA A 17 9.11 -2.66 14.18
CA ALA A 17 10.21 -2.76 15.13
C ALA A 17 11.53 -2.47 14.41
N LEU A 18 12.28 -1.52 14.95
CA LEU A 18 13.57 -1.03 14.48
C LEU A 18 14.60 -1.16 15.61
N THR A 19 15.89 -1.05 15.28
CA THR A 19 16.96 -1.10 16.28
C THR A 19 18.07 -0.15 15.87
N GLU A 20 18.52 0.70 16.79
CA GLU A 20 19.65 1.59 16.58
C GLU A 20 20.98 0.82 16.53
N PRO A 21 22.06 1.42 16.00
CA PRO A 21 23.37 0.76 15.94
C PRO A 21 23.92 0.30 17.29
N ASP A 22 23.51 0.92 18.41
CA ASP A 22 23.93 0.56 19.77
C ASP A 22 23.06 -0.55 20.41
N GLY A 23 22.03 -1.02 19.70
CA GLY A 23 21.10 -2.05 20.16
C GLY A 23 19.82 -1.50 20.80
N THR A 24 19.65 -0.18 20.90
CA THR A 24 18.42 0.42 21.45
C THR A 24 17.21 0.10 20.56
N PRO A 25 16.12 -0.50 21.10
CA PRO A 25 14.93 -0.79 20.31
C PRO A 25 14.13 0.49 20.02
N ILE A 26 13.61 0.60 18.79
CA ILE A 26 12.70 1.66 18.35
C ILE A 26 11.41 1.02 17.84
N THR A 27 10.27 1.55 18.25
CA THR A 27 8.97 1.19 17.66
C THR A 27 8.44 2.37 16.85
N LEU A 28 8.20 2.13 15.57
CA LEU A 28 7.55 3.05 14.65
C LEU A 28 6.10 2.61 14.43
N GLU A 29 5.16 3.45 14.83
CA GLU A 29 3.73 3.24 14.58
C GLU A 29 3.27 4.05 13.38
N ILE A 30 2.55 3.39 12.48
CA ILE A 30 1.99 3.95 11.25
C ILE A 30 0.47 3.92 11.34
N GLU A 31 -0.15 5.08 11.12
CA GLU A 31 -1.60 5.25 10.93
C GLU A 31 -1.83 5.71 9.48
N THR A 32 -2.63 4.97 8.71
CA THR A 32 -2.98 5.35 7.34
C THR A 32 -4.18 6.31 7.34
N LEU A 33 -4.18 7.32 6.46
CA LEU A 33 -5.27 8.30 6.36
C LEU A 33 -6.07 8.17 5.06
N GLY A 34 -5.36 8.17 3.94
CA GLY A 34 -5.93 8.11 2.60
C GLY A 34 -4.89 7.52 1.65
N PHE A 35 -5.32 7.10 0.45
CA PHE A 35 -4.46 6.32 -0.42
C PHE A 35 -4.56 6.72 -1.89
N VAL A 36 -3.54 6.34 -2.64
CA VAL A 36 -3.53 6.29 -4.10
C VAL A 36 -3.44 4.82 -4.51
N ALA A 37 -4.40 4.35 -5.32
CA ALA A 37 -4.36 3.00 -5.89
C ALA A 37 -3.41 2.96 -7.09
N LEU A 38 -2.13 2.65 -6.86
CA LEU A 38 -1.09 2.71 -7.90
C LEU A 38 -1.39 1.76 -9.06
N ASN A 39 -1.90 0.57 -8.76
CA ASN A 39 -2.24 -0.41 -9.78
C ASN A 39 -3.39 0.02 -10.71
N ALA A 40 -4.21 1.00 -10.31
CA ALA A 40 -5.35 1.41 -11.11
C ALA A 40 -4.92 2.16 -12.37
N GLY A 41 -3.96 3.09 -12.27
CA GLY A 41 -3.63 3.98 -13.40
C GLY A 41 -2.22 4.56 -13.43
N THR A 42 -1.35 4.26 -12.47
CA THR A 42 0.00 4.87 -12.40
C THR A 42 1.09 4.00 -13.05
N GLY A 43 0.69 2.95 -13.77
CA GLY A 43 1.59 2.05 -14.48
C GLY A 43 2.09 0.85 -13.66
N TYR A 44 1.43 0.53 -12.54
CA TYR A 44 1.79 -0.54 -11.59
C TYR A 44 0.89 -1.80 -11.63
N GLY A 45 0.18 -2.06 -12.73
CA GLY A 45 -0.79 -3.18 -12.80
C GLY A 45 -0.85 -3.91 -14.14
N GLY A 46 0.03 -3.56 -15.08
CA GLY A 46 -0.05 -4.01 -16.48
C GLY A 46 -0.87 -3.05 -17.35
N GLY A 47 -0.57 -3.05 -18.65
CA GLY A 47 -1.08 -2.09 -19.63
C GLY A 47 -0.13 -1.97 -20.83
N SER A 48 -0.41 -1.03 -21.73
CA SER A 48 0.46 -0.73 -22.88
C SER A 48 1.81 -0.12 -22.47
N TRP A 49 1.90 0.45 -21.26
CA TRP A 49 3.09 1.04 -20.66
C TRP A 49 3.25 0.62 -19.18
N SER A 50 4.42 0.93 -18.61
CA SER A 50 4.74 0.65 -17.21
C SER A 50 5.47 1.83 -16.60
N HIS A 51 5.34 2.01 -15.28
CA HIS A 51 6.06 3.07 -14.58
C HIS A 51 7.56 3.06 -14.90
N GLY A 52 8.15 4.26 -15.10
CA GLY A 52 9.57 4.43 -15.42
C GLY A 52 10.00 4.06 -16.84
N ARG A 53 9.09 3.60 -17.71
CA ARG A 53 9.42 3.22 -19.09
C ARG A 53 9.50 4.45 -20.01
N TRP A 54 10.56 4.53 -20.83
CA TRP A 54 10.62 5.50 -21.93
C TRP A 54 9.61 5.14 -23.04
N MET A 55 8.73 6.08 -23.37
CA MET A 55 7.65 5.88 -24.35
C MET A 55 7.86 6.61 -25.69
N GLY A 56 8.98 7.33 -25.83
CA GLY A 56 9.25 8.19 -26.99
C GLY A 56 9.18 9.66 -26.63
N ARG A 57 9.74 10.50 -27.51
CA ARG A 57 9.73 11.95 -27.32
C ARG A 57 8.30 12.47 -27.46
N ASP A 58 7.95 13.47 -26.65
CA ASP A 58 6.65 14.15 -26.65
C ASP A 58 5.44 13.22 -26.41
N TRP A 59 5.66 12.04 -25.82
CA TRP A 59 4.59 11.12 -25.47
C TRP A 59 3.84 11.60 -24.21
N VAL A 60 2.51 11.64 -24.29
CA VAL A 60 1.61 11.96 -23.19
C VAL A 60 0.40 11.05 -23.29
N GLU A 61 0.02 10.44 -22.17
CA GLU A 61 -1.22 9.68 -22.00
C GLU A 61 -1.92 10.15 -20.72
N GLY A 62 -3.24 10.15 -20.73
CA GLY A 62 -4.08 10.40 -19.56
C GLY A 62 -5.06 9.25 -19.39
N VAL A 63 -5.29 8.86 -18.15
CA VAL A 63 -6.28 7.85 -17.76
C VAL A 63 -7.21 8.48 -16.73
N ASP A 64 -8.51 8.26 -16.87
CA ASP A 64 -9.54 8.64 -15.90
C ASP A 64 -10.18 7.36 -15.37
N ILE A 65 -10.24 7.24 -14.05
CA ILE A 65 -10.67 6.01 -13.36
C ILE A 65 -11.63 6.41 -12.26
N ASP A 66 -12.85 5.90 -12.35
CA ASP A 66 -13.82 6.01 -11.27
C ASP A 66 -13.46 5.01 -10.17
N LEU A 67 -12.93 5.51 -9.05
CA LEU A 67 -12.61 4.68 -7.88
C LEU A 67 -13.87 4.18 -7.14
N ASN A 68 -15.06 4.68 -7.50
CA ASN A 68 -16.33 4.18 -6.98
C ASN A 68 -16.93 3.07 -7.86
N ASP A 69 -16.35 2.81 -9.04
CA ASP A 69 -16.74 1.65 -9.84
C ASP A 69 -16.53 0.38 -8.98
N PRO A 70 -17.57 -0.44 -8.75
CA PRO A 70 -17.46 -1.62 -7.91
C PRO A 70 -16.37 -2.61 -8.35
N GLU A 71 -16.09 -2.72 -9.66
CA GLU A 71 -15.06 -3.61 -10.17
C GLU A 71 -13.65 -3.08 -9.85
N VAL A 72 -13.45 -1.76 -9.94
CA VAL A 72 -12.19 -1.10 -9.54
C VAL A 72 -12.02 -1.19 -8.03
N ALA A 73 -13.04 -0.80 -7.26
CA ALA A 73 -13.01 -0.75 -5.81
C ALA A 73 -12.73 -2.14 -5.18
N ALA A 74 -13.28 -3.21 -5.77
CA ALA A 74 -13.04 -4.58 -5.31
C ALA A 74 -11.56 -5.01 -5.46
N MET A 75 -10.84 -4.44 -6.42
CA MET A 75 -9.44 -4.78 -6.70
C MET A 75 -8.43 -3.96 -5.90
N ILE A 76 -8.81 -2.77 -5.40
CA ILE A 76 -7.93 -1.86 -4.65
C ILE A 76 -7.17 -2.58 -3.51
N PRO A 77 -7.82 -3.36 -2.62
CA PRO A 77 -7.12 -4.03 -1.53
C PRO A 77 -6.07 -5.06 -1.98
N PHE A 78 -6.13 -5.52 -3.24
CA PHE A 78 -5.24 -6.54 -3.81
C PHE A 78 -4.10 -5.94 -4.65
N GLY A 79 -3.97 -4.61 -4.72
CA GLY A 79 -2.93 -3.90 -5.47
C GLY A 79 -1.82 -3.29 -4.58
N LEU A 80 -0.92 -2.52 -5.18
CA LEU A 80 -0.06 -1.57 -4.46
C LEU A 80 -0.88 -0.32 -4.13
N LEU A 81 -0.79 0.08 -2.87
CA LEU A 81 -1.41 1.29 -2.35
C LEU A 81 -0.35 2.18 -1.71
N ASP A 82 -0.35 3.44 -2.11
CA ASP A 82 0.44 4.49 -1.48
C ASP A 82 -0.44 5.23 -0.48
N HIS A 83 -0.21 5.04 0.82
CA HIS A 83 -0.99 5.72 1.85
C HIS A 83 -0.30 7.00 2.29
N VAL A 84 -1.02 8.12 2.30
CA VAL A 84 -0.64 9.23 3.19
C VAL A 84 -0.79 8.71 4.62
N ALA A 85 0.29 8.78 5.37
CA ALA A 85 0.37 8.16 6.69
C ALA A 85 1.01 9.10 7.72
N ARG A 86 0.54 8.94 8.96
CA ARG A 86 1.15 9.51 10.16
C ARG A 86 2.07 8.47 10.77
N ALA A 87 3.31 8.86 11.01
CA ALA A 87 4.33 8.04 11.65
C ALA A 87 4.62 8.56 13.05
N THR A 88 4.70 7.68 14.06
CA THR A 88 5.02 8.06 15.44
C THR A 88 6.17 7.20 15.99
N VAL A 89 7.17 7.84 16.59
CA VAL A 89 8.25 7.21 17.35
C VAL A 89 8.39 7.94 18.68
N GLY A 90 8.02 7.29 19.79
CA GLY A 90 7.90 7.96 21.09
C GLY A 90 6.97 9.17 21.00
N ASP A 91 7.46 10.35 21.37
CA ASP A 91 6.72 11.62 21.29
C ASP A 91 6.88 12.34 19.93
N THR A 92 7.67 11.79 19.01
CA THR A 92 7.94 12.42 17.70
C THR A 92 6.94 11.94 16.66
N VAL A 93 6.38 12.89 15.89
CA VAL A 93 5.43 12.63 14.80
C VAL A 93 6.00 13.11 13.47
N GLY A 94 5.89 12.26 12.45
CA GLY A 94 6.19 12.56 11.05
C GLY A 94 5.02 12.22 10.13
N TRP A 95 5.09 12.71 8.89
CA TRP A 95 4.09 12.49 7.86
C TRP A 95 4.78 12.11 6.55
N GLY A 96 4.23 11.15 5.83
CA GLY A 96 4.83 10.67 4.59
C GLY A 96 3.97 9.65 3.88
N LEU A 97 4.59 8.89 2.97
CA LEU A 97 3.95 7.79 2.27
C LEU A 97 4.29 6.46 2.95
N PHE A 98 3.27 5.62 3.10
CA PHE A 98 3.38 4.21 3.44
C PHE A 98 2.89 3.40 2.23
N GLU A 99 3.84 2.99 1.39
CA GLU A 99 3.58 2.12 0.24
C GLU A 99 3.49 0.67 0.71
N LEU A 100 2.39 -0.01 0.38
CA LEU A 100 2.24 -1.44 0.66
C LEU A 100 1.48 -2.14 -0.46
N GLY A 101 2.03 -3.28 -0.90
CA GLY A 101 1.34 -4.25 -1.75
C GLY A 101 1.37 -5.63 -1.12
N THR A 102 0.26 -6.37 -1.19
CA THR A 102 0.16 -7.73 -0.61
C THR A 102 -0.31 -8.73 -1.66
N PHE A 103 0.54 -9.68 -2.01
CA PHE A 103 0.30 -10.62 -3.11
C PHE A 103 0.40 -12.07 -2.65
N GLY A 104 -0.66 -12.83 -2.88
CA GLY A 104 -0.69 -14.25 -2.54
C GLY A 104 -0.74 -14.50 -1.04
N ARG A 105 -0.13 -15.62 -0.64
CA ARG A 105 -0.17 -16.17 0.71
C ARG A 105 0.78 -15.42 1.66
N HIS A 106 0.27 -15.07 2.84
CA HIS A 106 1.01 -14.53 3.96
C HIS A 106 0.32 -14.96 5.27
N ASP A 107 0.78 -16.10 5.82
CA ASP A 107 0.17 -16.73 7.00
C ASP A 107 0.07 -15.81 8.23
N PRO A 108 1.06 -14.95 8.55
CA PRO A 108 0.96 -14.06 9.70
C PRO A 108 -0.22 -13.07 9.63
N SER A 109 -0.67 -12.72 8.41
CA SER A 109 -1.83 -11.84 8.20
C SER A 109 -3.13 -12.61 7.92
N GLY A 110 -3.11 -13.94 8.04
CA GLY A 110 -4.27 -14.80 7.74
C GLY A 110 -4.53 -15.03 6.25
N PHE A 111 -3.62 -14.60 5.37
CA PHE A 111 -3.80 -14.76 3.92
C PHE A 111 -3.34 -16.17 3.51
N ALA A 112 -4.26 -17.14 3.41
CA ALA A 112 -3.92 -18.53 3.05
C ALA A 112 -3.63 -18.74 1.55
N ASP A 113 -4.19 -17.90 0.69
CA ASP A 113 -4.03 -17.91 -0.77
C ASP A 113 -4.15 -16.49 -1.36
N TYR A 114 -4.40 -16.34 -2.66
CA TYR A 114 -4.58 -15.04 -3.32
C TYR A 114 -5.89 -14.33 -2.96
N ALA A 115 -6.96 -15.06 -2.63
CA ALA A 115 -8.29 -14.51 -2.39
C ALA A 115 -8.58 -14.29 -0.90
N SER A 116 -7.78 -14.91 -0.03
CA SER A 116 -7.90 -14.80 1.42
C SER A 116 -7.77 -13.35 1.88
N VAL A 117 -8.49 -13.00 2.94
CA VAL A 117 -8.51 -11.66 3.53
C VAL A 117 -8.22 -11.74 5.02
N ALA A 118 -7.92 -10.61 5.64
CA ALA A 118 -7.62 -10.55 7.06
C ALA A 118 -8.85 -10.99 7.88
N PRO A 119 -8.66 -11.71 8.99
CA PRO A 119 -9.76 -12.10 9.88
C PRO A 119 -10.44 -10.89 10.52
#